data_AF-A0A6J6K1K9-F1
#
_entry.id   AF-A0A6J6K1K9-F1
#
_cell.length_a   1.000
_cell.length_b   1.000
_cell.length_c   1.000
_cell.angle_alpha   90.00
_cell.angle_beta   90.00
_cell.angle_gamma   90.00
#
_symmetry.space_group_name_H-M   'P 1'
#
loop_
_entity.id
_entity.type
_entity.pdbx_description
1 polymer ?
#
loop_
_entity_poly.entity_id
_entity_poly.type
_entity_poly.pdbx_seq_one_letter_code
_entity_poly.pdbx_strand_id
1 'polypeptide(L)'
;MGVPGPEGSIGKMVSADLNKETYEFCIDLLGADGMLYGSYEFVRPDSAMSFDSIPKAFLRARANSIEGGTSEVMRNILGERVLGLPGDVRVDREMPWSKVPRN
;
A
#
# COMPACT_ATOMS: atom_id res chain seq x y z
N MET A 1 -19.94 6.19 13.00
CA MET A 1 -20.65 5.87 11.75
C MET A 1 -19.71 6.13 10.59
N GLY A 2 -19.26 5.08 9.92
CA GLY A 2 -18.59 5.16 8.63
C GLY A 2 -19.04 3.91 7.90
N VAL A 3 -19.92 4.07 6.91
CA VAL A 3 -20.40 2.93 6.15
C VAL A 3 -19.18 2.40 5.40
N PRO A 4 -18.76 1.13 5.60
CA PRO A 4 -17.64 0.59 4.85
C PRO A 4 -17.95 0.70 3.36
N GLY A 5 -17.12 1.43 2.64
CA GLY A 5 -17.36 1.79 1.25
C GLY A 5 -16.06 1.98 0.48
N PRO A 6 -16.14 2.08 -0.85
CA PRO A 6 -14.96 2.28 -1.71
C PRO A 6 -14.15 3.53 -1.34
N GLU A 7 -14.72 4.49 -0.62
CA GLU A 7 -14.04 5.69 -0.10
C GLU A 7 -12.87 5.34 0.80
N GLY A 8 -12.96 4.27 1.59
CA GLY A 8 -11.85 3.78 2.43
C GLY A 8 -10.67 3.31 1.60
N SER A 9 -10.93 2.67 0.45
CA SER A 9 -9.89 2.27 -0.50
C SER A 9 -9.19 3.49 -1.12
N ILE A 10 -9.94 4.55 -1.44
CA ILE A 10 -9.35 5.80 -1.96
C ILE A 10 -8.44 6.43 -0.91
N GLY A 11 -8.93 6.60 0.32
CA GLY A 11 -8.16 7.20 1.41
C GLY A 11 -6.87 6.42 1.71
N LYS A 12 -6.94 5.09 1.68
CA LYS A 12 -5.76 4.23 1.89
C LYS A 12 -4.76 4.32 0.75
N MET A 13 -5.21 4.34 -0.50
CA MET A 13 -4.34 4.52 -1.67
C MET A 13 -3.60 5.86 -1.62
N VAL A 14 -4.33 6.96 -1.39
CA VAL A 14 -3.73 8.30 -1.29
C VAL A 14 -2.75 8.38 -0.11
N SER A 15 -3.09 7.79 1.03
CA SER A 15 -2.19 7.73 2.19
C SER A 15 -0.92 6.92 1.90
N ALA A 16 -1.01 5.84 1.12
CA ALA A 16 0.16 5.07 0.72
C ALA A 16 1.09 5.87 -0.19
N ASP A 17 0.54 6.61 -1.15
CA ASP A 17 1.31 7.47 -2.05
C ASP A 17 1.95 8.65 -1.29
N LEU A 18 1.18 9.34 -0.47
CA LEU A 18 1.66 10.44 0.37
C LEU A 18 2.80 10.01 1.30
N ASN A 19 2.69 8.85 1.94
CA ASN A 19 3.76 8.36 2.82
C ASN A 19 5.06 8.10 2.05
N LYS A 20 4.98 7.51 0.85
CA LYS A 20 6.18 7.29 0.02
C LYS A 20 6.83 8.62 -0.34
N GLU A 21 6.05 9.58 -0.84
CA GLU A 21 6.55 10.91 -1.21
C GLU A 21 7.15 11.66 -0.01
N THR A 22 6.51 11.57 1.15
CA THR A 22 6.98 12.21 2.39
C THR A 22 8.37 11.69 2.77
N TYR A 23 8.56 10.37 2.81
CA TYR A 23 9.83 9.81 3.22
C TYR A 23 10.90 9.84 2.11
N GLU A 24 10.52 9.84 0.82
CA GLU A 24 11.43 10.18 -0.28
C GLU A 24 11.99 11.59 -0.08
N PHE A 25 11.13 12.56 0.17
CA PHE A 25 11.56 13.93 0.45
C PHE A 25 12.43 14.03 1.70
N CYS A 26 12.12 13.29 2.77
CA CYS A 26 13.00 13.25 3.95
C CYS A 26 14.38 12.67 3.63
N ILE A 27 14.48 11.67 2.77
CA ILE A 27 15.76 11.11 2.32
C ILE A 27 16.53 12.15 1.49
N ASP A 28 15.86 12.85 0.59
CA ASP A 28 16.49 13.91 -0.20
C ASP A 28 17.07 15.03 0.68
N LEU A 29 16.35 15.43 1.74
CA LEU A 29 16.82 16.42 2.71
C LEU A 29 18.06 15.97 3.50
N LEU A 30 18.24 14.67 3.72
CA LEU A 30 19.43 14.12 4.38
C LEU A 30 20.65 14.06 3.43
N GLY A 31 20.43 14.16 2.12
CA GLY A 31 21.49 14.04 1.13
C GLY A 31 22.24 12.71 1.25
N ALA A 32 23.57 12.77 1.33
CA ALA A 32 24.40 11.56 1.36
C ALA A 32 24.16 10.68 2.60
N ASP A 33 23.81 11.29 3.74
CA ASP A 33 23.54 10.55 4.98
C ASP A 33 22.28 9.69 4.87
N GLY A 34 21.34 10.05 3.97
CA GLY A 34 20.16 9.26 3.68
C GLY A 34 20.44 7.89 3.07
N MET A 35 21.67 7.67 2.55
CA MET A 35 22.11 6.38 2.03
C MET A 35 22.58 5.41 3.14
N LEU A 36 22.76 5.89 4.37
CA LEU A 36 23.21 5.08 5.49
C LEU A 36 22.04 4.38 6.18
N TYR A 37 22.32 3.21 6.77
CA TYR A 37 21.35 2.45 7.55
C TYR A 37 21.94 2.18 8.95
N GLY A 38 21.17 2.47 10.00
CA GLY A 38 21.70 2.60 11.37
C GLY A 38 22.34 1.32 11.93
N SER A 39 21.57 0.23 12.02
CA SER A 39 22.04 -1.07 12.51
C SER A 39 21.29 -2.20 11.83
N TYR A 40 21.97 -3.32 11.61
CA TYR A 40 21.41 -4.56 11.05
C TYR A 40 21.13 -5.62 12.13
N GLU A 41 21.28 -5.25 13.41
CA GLU A 41 20.93 -6.15 14.51
C GLU A 41 19.43 -6.51 14.49
N PHE A 42 19.12 -7.77 14.77
CA PHE A 42 17.75 -8.26 14.85
C PHE A 42 17.09 -7.85 16.18
N VAL A 43 16.69 -6.58 16.26
CA VAL A 43 15.99 -6.02 17.42
C VAL A 43 14.48 -6.10 17.21
N ARG A 44 13.77 -6.65 18.20
CA ARG A 44 12.30 -6.61 18.22
C ARG A 44 11.85 -5.17 18.47
N PRO A 45 10.99 -4.58 17.60
CA PRO A 45 10.47 -3.25 17.84
C PRO A 45 9.45 -3.25 19.00
N ASP A 46 9.44 -2.16 19.77
CA ASP A 46 8.49 -1.97 20.89
C ASP A 46 7.05 -1.70 20.42
N SER A 47 6.89 -1.17 19.20
CA SER A 47 5.60 -0.90 18.57
C SER A 47 5.63 -1.25 17.09
N ALA A 48 4.47 -1.61 16.53
CA ALA A 48 4.34 -1.93 15.11
C ALA A 48 4.57 -0.73 14.18
N MET A 49 4.42 0.50 14.69
CA MET A 49 4.41 1.75 13.90
C MET A 49 5.58 2.69 14.22
N SER A 50 6.51 2.28 15.09
CA SER A 50 7.68 3.07 15.42
C SER A 50 8.85 2.72 14.50
N PHE A 51 9.48 3.74 13.93
CA PHE A 51 10.73 3.62 13.19
C PHE A 51 11.82 4.37 13.96
N ASP A 52 12.98 3.76 14.09
CA ASP A 52 14.14 4.33 14.79
C ASP A 52 14.92 5.34 13.92
N SER A 53 14.61 5.43 12.62
CA SER A 53 15.33 6.27 11.66
C SER A 53 14.51 6.56 10.40
N ILE A 54 14.83 7.65 9.72
CA ILE A 54 14.22 8.05 8.45
C ILE A 54 14.45 7.00 7.34
N PRO A 55 15.67 6.45 7.12
CA PRO A 55 15.89 5.37 6.16
C PRO A 55 15.00 4.14 6.41
N LYS A 56 14.78 3.76 7.67
CA LYS A 56 13.89 2.65 8.00
C LYS A 56 12.42 2.97 7.70
N ALA A 57 11.98 4.20 7.99
CA ALA A 57 10.63 4.66 7.66
C ALA A 57 10.41 4.72 6.14
N PHE A 58 11.39 5.22 5.38
CA PHE A 58 11.39 5.22 3.92
C PHE A 58 11.22 3.83 3.33
N LEU A 59 12.02 2.86 3.79
CA LEU A 59 11.91 1.47 3.34
C LEU A 59 10.55 0.87 3.72
N ARG A 60 10.03 1.14 4.93
CA ARG A 60 8.73 0.63 5.36
C ARG A 60 7.56 1.22 4.55
N ALA A 61 7.63 2.49 4.17
CA ALA A 61 6.57 3.15 3.42
C ALA A 61 6.28 2.46 2.08
N ARG A 62 7.26 1.76 1.48
CA ARG A 62 7.06 1.00 0.23
C ARG A 62 6.02 -0.12 0.36
N ALA A 63 5.89 -0.72 1.55
CA ALA A 63 4.91 -1.77 1.78
C ALA A 63 3.46 -1.24 1.79
N ASN A 64 3.24 0.06 2.05
CA ASN A 64 1.90 0.65 2.14
C ASN A 64 1.11 0.53 0.83
N SER A 65 1.79 0.50 -0.33
CA SER A 65 1.14 0.30 -1.64
C SER A 65 0.80 -1.16 -1.95
N ILE A 66 1.13 -2.11 -1.07
CA ILE A 66 0.92 -3.55 -1.27
C ILE A 66 -0.01 -4.11 -0.18
N GLU A 67 0.28 -3.80 1.09
CA GLU A 67 -0.41 -4.40 2.23
C GLU A 67 -1.86 -3.89 2.37
N GLY A 68 -2.78 -4.73 2.83
CA GLY A 68 -4.19 -4.33 2.99
C GLY A 68 -4.90 -3.99 1.66
N GLY A 69 -4.40 -4.55 0.56
CA GLY A 69 -4.85 -4.27 -0.81
C GLY A 69 -3.80 -3.46 -1.57
N THR A 70 -3.46 -3.86 -2.78
CA THR A 70 -2.49 -3.12 -3.58
C THR A 70 -3.12 -1.83 -4.13
N SER A 71 -2.30 -0.82 -4.42
CA SER A 71 -2.80 0.43 -5.03
C SER A 71 -3.53 0.18 -6.35
N GLU A 72 -3.13 -0.82 -7.13
CA GLU A 72 -3.80 -1.24 -8.37
C GLU A 72 -5.22 -1.76 -8.10
N VAL A 73 -5.38 -2.64 -7.10
CA VAL A 73 -6.71 -3.16 -6.72
C VAL A 73 -7.61 -2.03 -6.24
N MET A 74 -7.07 -1.05 -5.52
CA MET A 74 -7.83 0.12 -5.08
C MET A 74 -8.23 1.05 -6.24
N ARG A 75 -7.37 1.22 -7.25
CA ARG A 75 -7.74 1.93 -8.48
C ARG A 75 -8.87 1.21 -9.22
N ASN A 76 -8.86 -0.12 -9.26
CA ASN A 76 -9.96 -0.91 -9.81
C ASN A 76 -11.26 -0.70 -9.01
N ILE A 77 -11.19 -0.69 -7.66
CA ILE A 77 -12.35 -0.39 -6.81
C ILE A 77 -12.92 1.00 -7.11
N LEU A 78 -12.06 2.03 -7.22
CA LEU A 78 -12.46 3.38 -7.60
C LEU A 78 -13.13 3.38 -8.98
N GLY A 79 -12.50 2.76 -9.98
CA GLY A 79 -13.02 2.66 -11.34
C GLY A 79 -14.39 1.98 -11.39
N GLU A 80 -14.52 0.78 -10.85
CA GLU A 80 -15.73 -0.03 -10.94
C GLU A 80 -16.86 0.47 -10.04
N ARG A 81 -16.56 0.80 -8.77
CA ARG A 81 -17.59 1.04 -7.75
C ARG A 81 -17.95 2.50 -7.55
N VAL A 82 -17.08 3.43 -7.94
CA VAL A 82 -17.33 4.87 -7.80
C VAL A 82 -17.56 5.51 -9.16
N LEU A 83 -16.71 5.20 -10.14
CA LEU A 83 -16.79 5.81 -11.48
C LEU A 83 -17.65 5.01 -12.47
N GLY A 84 -18.07 3.79 -12.13
CA GLY A 84 -18.90 2.94 -12.99
C GLY A 84 -18.19 2.44 -14.26
N LEU A 85 -16.86 2.42 -14.26
CA LEU A 85 -16.07 1.90 -15.37
C LEU A 85 -16.24 0.38 -15.49
N PRO A 86 -16.11 -0.19 -16.71
CA PRO A 86 -16.06 -1.64 -16.88
C PRO A 86 -14.94 -2.23 -16.02
N GLY A 87 -15.25 -3.32 -15.32
CA GLY A 87 -14.24 -4.04 -14.54
C GLY A 87 -13.26 -4.80 -15.41
N ASP A 88 -12.16 -5.22 -14.80
CA ASP A 88 -11.17 -6.08 -15.46
C ASP A 88 -11.83 -7.39 -15.96
N VAL A 89 -11.29 -7.91 -17.07
CA VAL A 89 -11.79 -9.14 -17.69
C VAL A 89 -11.65 -10.30 -16.70
N ARG A 90 -12.80 -10.76 -16.18
CA ARG A 90 -12.90 -11.89 -15.26
C ARG A 90 -13.79 -12.95 -15.88
N VAL A 91 -13.18 -14.03 -16.37
CA VAL A 91 -13.89 -15.17 -16.97
C VAL A 91 -14.61 -16.03 -15.92
N ASP A 92 -14.29 -15.82 -14.65
CA ASP A 92 -14.71 -16.64 -13.52
C ASP A 92 -15.64 -15.92 -12.52
N ARG A 93 -16.08 -14.70 -12.84
CA ARG A 93 -16.86 -13.88 -11.89
C ARG A 93 -18.20 -14.50 -11.49
N GLU A 94 -18.85 -15.18 -12.43
CA GLU A 94 -20.19 -15.76 -12.27
C GLU A 94 -20.14 -17.23 -11.81
N MET A 95 -18.95 -17.83 -11.73
CA MET A 95 -18.80 -19.24 -11.40
C MET A 95 -18.38 -19.44 -9.94
N PRO A 96 -18.94 -20.44 -9.24
CA PRO A 96 -18.42 -20.83 -7.94
C PRO A 96 -16.95 -21.24 -8.03
N TRP A 97 -16.16 -20.94 -7.00
CA TRP A 97 -14.73 -21.29 -6.95
C TRP A 97 -14.44 -22.75 -7.31
N SER A 98 -15.32 -23.68 -6.90
CA SER A 98 -15.20 -25.13 -7.20
C SER A 98 -15.28 -25.48 -8.69
N LYS A 99 -15.74 -24.57 -9.54
CA LYS A 99 -15.90 -24.77 -10.98
C LYS A 99 -14.79 -24.09 -11.80
N VAL A 100 -13.96 -23.24 -11.19
CA VAL A 100 -12.90 -22.49 -11.89
C VAL A 100 -11.90 -23.47 -12.52
N PRO A 101 -11.59 -23.37 -13.83
CA PRO A 101 -10.65 -24.27 -14.49
C PRO A 101 -9.26 -24.18 -13.83
N ARG A 102 -8.62 -25.33 -13.58
CA ARG A 102 -7.27 -25.40 -13.01
C ARG A 102 -6.36 -26.09 -14.02
N ASN A 103 -5.15 -25.57 -14.18
CA ASN A 103 -4.07 -26.24 -14.91
C ASN A 103 -3.45 -27.36 -14.07
#